data_AF-A0A822FHV9-F1
#
_entry.id   AF-A0A822FHV9-F1
#
_cell.length_a   1.000
_cell.length_b   1.000
_cell.length_c   1.000
_cell.angle_alpha   90.00
_cell.angle_beta   90.00
_cell.angle_gamma   90.00
#
_symmetry.space_group_name_H-M   'P 1'
#
loop_
_entity.id
_entity.type
_entity.pdbx_description
1 polymer ?
#
loop_
_entity_poly.entity_id
_entity_poly.type
_entity_poly.pdbx_seq_one_letter_code
_entity_poly.pdbx_strand_id
1 'polypeptide(L)'
;LSNIAGLLIFDTYDSYLINELINGLLHWSTCYSGEAIDPLQSSYISVQHLSIEILTKLSVHDMNMDFILATPSFYCIISLFNILTDWLNVDNMNNNISNFYTNVTRSQAYIQREFAIVLLNALIRCDSNAAHIIAHIPYT
;
A
#
# COMPACT_ATOMS: atom_id res chain seq x y z
N LEU A 1 -6.00 -13.53 -3.19
CA LEU A 1 -4.93 -13.23 -2.21
C LEU A 1 -5.43 -12.39 -1.04
N SER A 2 -6.13 -11.26 -1.26
CA SER A 2 -6.67 -10.41 -0.17
C SER A 2 -7.39 -11.17 0.95
N ASN A 3 -8.22 -12.16 0.61
CA ASN A 3 -8.98 -12.93 1.61
C ASN A 3 -8.12 -13.83 2.52
N ILE A 4 -6.95 -14.27 2.04
CA ILE A 4 -6.08 -15.21 2.77
C ILE A 4 -4.84 -14.52 3.38
N ALA A 5 -4.54 -13.29 2.98
CA ALA A 5 -3.31 -12.58 3.31
C ALA A 5 -3.03 -12.48 4.83
N GLY A 6 -4.07 -12.33 5.66
CA GLY A 6 -3.90 -12.26 7.13
C GLY A 6 -3.45 -13.59 7.77
N LEU A 7 -3.58 -14.71 7.07
CA LEU A 7 -3.16 -16.03 7.51
C LEU A 7 -1.81 -16.46 6.91
N LEU A 8 -1.25 -15.68 5.98
CA LEU A 8 0.00 -16.02 5.32
C LEU A 8 1.19 -15.63 6.20
N ILE A 9 2.08 -16.60 6.42
CA ILE A 9 3.37 -16.42 7.08
C ILE A 9 4.43 -16.86 6.07
N PHE A 10 5.31 -15.94 5.66
CA PHE A 10 6.24 -16.17 4.56
C PHE A 10 7.37 -17.15 4.90
N ASP A 11 7.74 -17.28 6.17
CA ASP A 11 8.83 -18.16 6.61
C ASP A 11 8.67 -19.64 6.19
N THR A 12 7.44 -20.08 5.88
CA THR A 12 7.15 -21.47 5.46
C THR A 12 7.25 -21.71 3.94
N TYR A 13 7.51 -20.67 3.15
CA TYR A 13 7.50 -20.75 1.68
C TYR A 13 8.90 -20.51 1.08
N ASP A 14 9.05 -20.88 -0.20
CA ASP A 14 10.30 -20.62 -0.91
C ASP A 14 10.53 -19.12 -1.14
N SER A 15 11.76 -18.68 -0.87
CA SER A 15 12.20 -17.28 -0.98
C SER A 15 11.96 -16.67 -2.36
N TYR A 16 12.12 -17.45 -3.43
CA TYR A 16 11.86 -16.98 -4.79
C TYR A 16 10.38 -16.63 -4.99
N LEU A 17 9.47 -17.50 -4.55
CA LEU A 17 8.03 -17.27 -4.64
C LEU A 17 7.60 -16.04 -3.83
N ILE A 18 8.13 -15.89 -2.61
CA ILE A 18 7.83 -14.75 -1.74
C ILE A 18 8.29 -13.45 -2.41
N ASN A 19 9.51 -13.41 -2.94
CA ASN A 19 10.05 -12.23 -3.60
C ASN A 19 9.23 -11.82 -4.83
N GLU A 20 8.83 -12.77 -5.69
CA GLU A 20 7.97 -12.48 -6.83
C GLU A 20 6.59 -11.95 -6.41
N LEU A 21 6.02 -12.54 -5.35
CA LEU A 21 4.72 -12.10 -4.81
C LEU A 21 4.81 -10.68 -4.23
N ILE A 22 5.82 -10.40 -3.42
CA ILE A 22 6.04 -9.07 -2.82
C ILE A 22 6.33 -8.04 -3.92
N ASN A 23 7.20 -8.36 -4.88
CA ASN A 23 7.48 -7.48 -6.03
C ASN A 23 6.21 -7.13 -6.81
N GLY A 24 5.37 -8.13 -7.10
CA GLY A 24 4.10 -7.91 -7.78
C GLY A 24 3.17 -7.00 -6.98
N LEU A 25 3.02 -7.24 -5.67
CA LEU A 25 2.18 -6.42 -4.79
C LEU A 25 2.69 -4.98 -4.69
N LEU A 26 4.00 -4.81 -4.53
CA LEU A 26 4.65 -3.51 -4.46
C LEU A 26 4.49 -2.75 -5.77
N HIS A 27 4.67 -3.42 -6.92
CA HIS A 27 4.42 -2.83 -8.23
C HIS A 27 2.98 -2.34 -8.35
N TRP A 28 1.99 -3.19 -8.10
CA TRP A 28 0.58 -2.82 -8.23
C TRP A 28 0.13 -1.76 -7.20
N SER A 29 0.76 -1.71 -6.03
CA SER A 29 0.51 -0.65 -5.05
C SER A 29 1.02 0.72 -5.50
N THR A 30 2.12 0.75 -6.27
CA THR A 30 2.81 1.99 -6.69
C THR A 30 2.56 2.39 -8.15
N CYS A 31 1.85 1.55 -8.91
CA CYS A 31 1.58 1.78 -10.32
C CYS A 31 0.49 2.84 -10.52
N TYR A 32 0.76 3.81 -11.40
CA TYR A 32 -0.19 4.84 -11.83
C TYR A 32 -0.89 4.51 -13.16
N SER A 33 -0.86 3.25 -13.61
CA SER A 33 -1.56 2.87 -14.83
C SER A 33 -3.08 2.91 -14.64
N GLY A 34 -3.82 3.16 -15.73
CA GLY A 34 -5.29 3.07 -15.70
C GLY A 34 -5.76 1.72 -15.18
N GLU A 35 -5.11 0.62 -15.59
CA GLU A 35 -5.43 -0.74 -15.12
C GLU A 35 -5.26 -0.94 -13.61
N ALA A 36 -4.34 -0.21 -12.97
CA ALA A 36 -4.10 -0.30 -11.54
C ALA A 36 -5.10 0.53 -10.73
N ILE A 37 -5.44 1.74 -11.21
CA ILE A 37 -6.26 2.73 -10.52
C ILE A 37 -7.74 2.54 -10.82
N ASP A 38 -8.09 2.16 -12.06
CA ASP A 38 -9.47 2.05 -12.49
C ASP A 38 -10.19 0.93 -11.73
N PRO A 39 -11.47 1.14 -11.37
CA PRO A 39 -12.27 0.08 -10.80
C PRO A 39 -12.37 -1.11 -11.75
N LEU A 40 -12.21 -2.32 -11.20
CA LEU A 40 -12.42 -3.54 -11.96
C LEU A 40 -13.88 -3.60 -12.45
N GLN A 41 -14.11 -4.10 -13.66
CA GLN A 41 -15.44 -4.08 -14.29
C GLN A 41 -16.54 -4.76 -13.46
N SER A 42 -16.18 -5.71 -12.59
CA SER A 42 -17.09 -6.46 -11.72
C SER A 42 -17.19 -5.92 -10.27
N SER A 43 -16.37 -4.93 -9.90
CA SER A 43 -16.30 -4.44 -8.53
C SER A 43 -15.81 -3.00 -8.46
N TYR A 44 -16.37 -2.19 -7.55
CA TYR A 44 -15.94 -0.81 -7.30
C TYR A 44 -14.55 -0.69 -6.63
N ILE A 45 -13.69 -1.72 -6.75
CA ILE A 45 -12.38 -1.81 -6.14
C ILE A 45 -11.33 -1.83 -7.26
N SER A 46 -10.24 -1.08 -7.07
CA SER A 46 -9.10 -1.08 -7.99
C SER A 46 -8.06 -2.12 -7.59
N VAL A 47 -7.17 -2.49 -8.52
CA VAL A 47 -6.08 -3.43 -8.24
C VAL A 47 -5.09 -2.83 -7.24
N GLN A 48 -4.85 -1.51 -7.32
CA GLN A 48 -4.04 -0.79 -6.35
C GLN A 48 -4.63 -0.91 -4.93
N HIS A 49 -5.95 -0.77 -4.80
CA HIS A 49 -6.61 -0.90 -3.51
C HIS A 49 -6.47 -2.32 -2.93
N LEU A 50 -6.69 -3.35 -3.76
CA LEU A 50 -6.50 -4.73 -3.34
C LEU A 50 -5.05 -5.03 -2.95
N SER A 51 -4.08 -4.47 -3.66
CA SER A 51 -2.65 -4.69 -3.40
C SER A 51 -2.24 -4.09 -2.07
N ILE A 52 -2.70 -2.87 -1.77
CA ILE A 52 -2.44 -2.23 -0.48
C ILE A 52 -3.17 -2.98 0.64
N GLU A 53 -4.42 -3.40 0.46
CA GLU A 53 -5.13 -4.23 1.45
C GLU A 53 -4.36 -5.52 1.77
N ILE A 54 -3.81 -6.20 0.75
CA ILE A 54 -2.99 -7.40 0.93
C ILE A 54 -1.74 -7.06 1.74
N LEU A 55 -1.01 -6.01 1.38
CA LEU A 55 0.19 -5.57 2.08
C LEU A 55 -0.11 -5.22 3.55
N THR A 56 -1.21 -4.51 3.81
CA THR A 56 -1.65 -4.18 5.18
C THR A 56 -2.00 -5.42 6.00
N LYS A 57 -2.59 -6.45 5.39
CA LYS A 57 -2.87 -7.71 6.09
C LYS A 57 -1.60 -8.51 6.36
N LEU A 58 -0.65 -8.50 5.42
CA LEU A 58 0.65 -9.16 5.60
C LEU A 58 1.49 -8.48 6.69
N SER A 59 1.41 -7.15 6.79
CA SER A 59 2.16 -6.32 7.75
C SER A 59 1.74 -6.54 9.21
N VAL A 60 0.71 -7.35 9.47
CA VAL A 60 0.34 -7.77 10.82
C VAL A 60 1.40 -8.69 11.42
N HIS A 61 2.10 -9.47 10.60
CA HIS A 61 3.19 -10.35 11.04
C HIS A 61 4.54 -9.67 10.78
N ASP A 62 5.31 -9.39 11.84
CA ASP A 62 6.60 -8.69 11.72
C ASP A 62 7.58 -9.44 10.80
N MET A 63 7.58 -10.77 10.84
CA MET A 63 8.40 -11.60 9.94
C MET A 63 8.12 -11.32 8.46
N ASN A 64 6.87 -11.08 8.08
CA ASN A 64 6.52 -10.76 6.70
C ASN A 64 7.03 -9.37 6.29
N MET A 65 7.12 -8.44 7.26
CA MET A 65 7.66 -7.10 7.02
C MET A 65 9.15 -7.13 6.71
N ASP A 66 9.91 -8.02 7.35
CA ASP A 66 11.33 -8.18 7.04
C ASP A 66 11.54 -8.59 5.57
N PHE A 67 10.70 -9.50 5.04
CA PHE A 67 10.73 -9.86 3.62
C PHE A 67 10.30 -8.69 2.70
N ILE A 68 9.30 -7.91 3.10
CA ILE A 68 8.85 -6.73 2.34
C ILE A 68 9.97 -5.70 2.25
N LEU A 69 10.67 -5.44 3.35
CA LEU A 69 11.77 -4.49 3.42
C LEU A 69 13.07 -5.00 2.77
N ALA A 70 13.28 -6.32 2.73
CA ALA A 70 14.41 -6.93 2.03
C ALA A 70 14.30 -6.82 0.49
N THR A 71 13.12 -6.43 -0.03
CA THR A 71 12.88 -6.33 -1.48
C THR A 71 13.44 -5.01 -2.05
N PRO A 72 14.30 -5.03 -3.10
CA PRO A 72 15.47 -4.14 -3.18
C PRO A 72 15.25 -2.79 -3.90
N SER A 73 14.07 -2.18 -3.86
CA SER A 73 13.92 -0.82 -4.44
C SER A 73 13.44 0.20 -3.42
N PHE A 74 14.40 0.93 -2.86
CA PHE A 74 14.19 2.12 -2.02
C PHE A 74 13.17 3.09 -2.64
N TYR A 75 13.22 3.27 -3.97
CA TYR A 75 12.27 4.08 -4.72
C TYR A 75 10.82 3.58 -4.60
N CYS A 76 10.61 2.26 -4.58
CA CYS A 76 9.28 1.69 -4.43
C CYS A 76 8.72 1.99 -3.04
N ILE A 77 9.54 1.89 -1.99
CA ILE A 77 9.12 2.25 -0.62
C ILE A 77 8.71 3.73 -0.53
N ILE A 78 9.47 4.64 -1.15
CA ILE A 78 9.11 6.07 -1.22
C ILE A 78 7.79 6.28 -1.98
N SER A 79 7.63 5.65 -3.14
CA SER A 79 6.38 5.74 -3.90
C SER A 79 5.19 5.19 -3.12
N LEU A 80 5.39 4.10 -2.37
CA LEU A 80 4.39 3.53 -1.47
C LEU A 80 4.01 4.56 -0.41
N PHE A 81 5.00 5.20 0.23
CA PHE A 81 4.75 6.24 1.22
C PHE A 81 3.94 7.41 0.67
N ASN A 82 4.27 7.92 -0.51
CA ASN A 82 3.51 9.01 -1.14
C ASN A 82 2.03 8.64 -1.33
N ILE A 83 1.76 7.41 -1.78
CA ILE A 83 0.39 6.93 -1.99
C ILE A 83 -0.35 6.79 -0.65
N LEU A 84 0.31 6.28 0.40
CA LEU A 84 -0.29 6.18 1.73
C LEU A 84 -0.56 7.58 2.32
N THR A 85 0.31 8.56 2.11
CA THR A 85 0.06 9.94 2.54
C THR A 85 -1.07 10.60 1.74
N ASP A 86 -1.19 10.32 0.45
CA ASP A 86 -2.32 10.78 -0.36
C ASP A 86 -3.64 10.19 0.15
N TRP A 87 -3.63 8.91 0.55
CA TRP A 87 -4.78 8.22 1.15
C TRP A 87 -5.13 8.74 2.55
N LEU A 88 -4.16 9.27 3.30
CA LEU A 88 -4.41 10.00 4.56
C LEU A 88 -5.06 11.37 4.30
N ASN A 89 -4.67 12.05 3.24
CA ASN A 89 -5.09 13.41 2.90
C ASN A 89 -6.42 13.50 2.11
N VAL A 90 -7.16 12.40 1.99
CA VAL A 90 -8.41 12.32 1.19
C VAL A 90 -9.48 13.34 1.64
N ASP A 91 -9.44 13.81 2.89
CA ASP A 91 -10.34 14.87 3.37
C ASP A 91 -10.06 16.25 2.73
N ASN A 92 -8.84 16.51 2.23
CA ASN A 92 -8.40 17.80 1.67
C ASN A 92 -8.46 17.87 0.12
N MET A 93 -8.34 16.73 -0.57
CA MET A 93 -8.40 16.64 -2.05
C MET A 93 -9.81 16.85 -2.62
N ASN A 94 -10.86 16.64 -1.82
CA ASN A 94 -12.25 16.88 -2.25
C ASN A 94 -12.56 18.37 -2.53
N ASN A 95 -11.68 19.30 -2.16
CA ASN A 95 -11.86 20.74 -2.35
C ASN A 95 -11.08 21.33 -3.55
N ASN A 96 -10.16 20.59 -4.18
CA ASN A 96 -9.25 21.12 -5.20
C ASN A 96 -9.32 20.36 -6.54
N ILE A 97 -10.43 20.50 -7.30
CA ILE A 97 -10.56 20.39 -8.79
C ILE A 97 -9.87 19.19 -9.54
N SER A 98 -9.27 18.20 -8.90
CA SER A 98 -8.64 17.03 -9.54
C SER A 98 -9.50 15.76 -9.50
N ASN A 99 -10.81 15.90 -9.33
CA ASN A 99 -11.77 14.78 -9.29
C ASN A 99 -12.11 14.23 -10.68
N PHE A 100 -11.12 13.95 -11.54
CA PHE A 100 -11.35 13.19 -12.77
C PHE A 100 -11.02 11.70 -12.62
N TYR A 101 -10.24 11.32 -11.59
CA TYR A 101 -9.73 9.94 -11.43
C TYR A 101 -10.26 9.19 -10.20
N THR A 102 -11.05 9.83 -9.33
CA THR A 102 -11.48 9.23 -8.05
C THR A 102 -13.00 9.28 -7.88
N ASN A 103 -13.71 8.35 -8.53
CA ASN A 103 -15.10 8.02 -8.15
C ASN A 103 -15.13 7.18 -6.86
N VAL A 104 -14.40 7.61 -5.83
CA VAL A 104 -14.30 6.89 -4.55
C VAL A 104 -15.45 7.35 -3.66
N THR A 105 -16.28 6.39 -3.25
CA THR A 105 -17.36 6.69 -2.29
C THR A 105 -16.76 7.13 -0.95
N ARG A 106 -17.42 8.04 -0.22
CA ARG A 106 -16.94 8.51 1.11
C ARG A 106 -16.63 7.35 2.07
N SER A 107 -17.38 6.26 1.99
CA SER A 107 -17.13 5.04 2.78
C SER A 107 -15.83 4.32 2.40
N GLN A 108 -15.48 4.27 1.12
CA GLN A 108 -14.23 3.66 0.66
C GLN A 108 -13.01 4.51 1.04
N ALA A 109 -13.14 5.84 1.04
CA ALA A 109 -12.09 6.75 1.50
C ALA A 109 -11.69 6.51 2.98
N TYR A 110 -12.66 6.28 3.87
CA TYR A 110 -12.36 5.95 5.27
C TYR A 110 -11.58 4.64 5.39
N ILE A 111 -11.95 3.62 4.62
CA ILE A 111 -11.27 2.32 4.64
C ILE A 111 -9.83 2.44 4.13
N GLN A 112 -9.62 3.17 3.02
CA GLN A 112 -8.28 3.45 2.49
C GLN A 112 -7.40 4.16 3.52
N ARG A 113 -7.97 5.14 4.24
CA ARG A 113 -7.27 5.84 5.32
C ARG A 113 -6.84 4.90 6.44
N GLU A 114 -7.71 4.00 6.89
CA GLU A 114 -7.35 3.02 7.93
C GLU A 114 -6.25 2.06 7.46
N PHE A 115 -6.31 1.59 6.21
CA PHE A 115 -5.23 0.78 5.65
C PHE A 115 -3.90 1.53 5.58
N ALA A 116 -3.94 2.81 5.21
CA ALA A 116 -2.76 3.66 5.19
C ALA A 116 -2.15 3.83 6.58
N ILE A 117 -2.96 4.09 7.60
CA ILE A 117 -2.50 4.20 9.00
C ILE A 117 -1.82 2.92 9.46
N VAL A 118 -2.46 1.76 9.24
CA VAL A 118 -1.93 0.47 9.71
C VAL A 118 -0.62 0.12 9.02
N LEU A 119 -0.56 0.26 7.69
CA LEU A 119 0.62 -0.11 6.93
C LEU A 119 1.80 0.85 7.21
N LEU A 120 1.52 2.16 7.31
CA LEU A 120 2.54 3.15 7.66
C LEU A 120 3.11 2.92 9.06
N ASN A 121 2.26 2.60 10.03
CA ASN A 121 2.70 2.23 11.38
C ASN A 121 3.55 0.95 11.39
N ALA A 122 3.18 -0.06 10.59
CA ALA A 122 3.97 -1.28 10.47
C ALA A 122 5.35 -1.01 9.83
N LEU A 123 5.42 -0.20 8.77
CA LEU A 123 6.67 0.20 8.13
C LEU A 123 7.60 0.95 9.09
N ILE A 124 7.06 1.89 9.88
CA ILE A 124 7.83 2.67 10.88
C ILE A 124 8.40 1.76 11.98
N ARG A 125 7.63 0.78 12.44
CA ARG A 125 8.07 -0.14 13.51
C ARG A 125 9.25 -1.01 13.11
N CYS A 126 9.30 -1.42 11.84
CA CYS A 126 10.29 -2.39 11.36
C CYS A 126 11.62 -1.75 10.93
N ASP A 127 11.63 -0.48 10.50
CA ASP A 127 12.88 0.18 10.10
C ASP A 127 12.94 1.66 10.54
N SER A 128 13.95 1.98 11.37
CA SER A 128 14.24 3.36 11.77
C SER A 128 14.59 4.28 10.60
N ASN A 129 15.13 3.74 9.50
CA ASN A 129 15.39 4.52 8.29
C ASN A 129 14.08 4.88 7.57
N ALA A 130 13.08 3.99 7.58
CA ALA A 130 11.75 4.29 7.06
C ALA A 130 11.09 5.44 7.85
N ALA A 131 11.25 5.45 9.18
CA ALA A 131 10.78 6.56 10.02
C ALA A 131 11.47 7.91 9.68
N HIS A 132 12.78 7.87 9.41
CA HIS A 132 13.54 9.06 8.99
C HIS A 132 13.08 9.60 7.63
N ILE A 133 12.75 8.73 6.68
CA ILE A 133 12.28 9.13 5.34
C ILE A 133 10.94 9.85 5.43
N ILE A 134 9.99 9.31 6.21
CA ILE A 134 8.65 9.91 6.39
C ILE A 134 8.75 11.32 6.97
N ALA A 135 9.65 11.54 7.94
CA ALA A 135 9.86 12.86 8.54
C ALA A 135 10.38 13.91 7.54
N HIS A 136 10.99 13.47 6.44
CA HIS A 136 11.56 14.32 5.40
C HIS A 136 10.72 14.42 4.12
N ILE A 137 9.56 13.75 4.03
CA ILE A 137 8.64 13.94 2.91
C ILE A 137 8.14 15.40 2.96
N PRO A 138 8.42 16.23 1.95
CA PRO A 138 8.00 17.62 1.97
C PRO A 138 6.47 17.67 1.92
N TYR A 139 5.85 18.28 2.92
CA TYR A 139 4.43 18.63 2.89
C TYR A 139 4.19 19.57 1.70
N THR A 140 3.63 19.07 0.61
CA THR A 140 3.10 19.88 -0.50
C THR A 140 1.59 19.82 -0.51
#